data_AF-A0A9E5HUY3-F1
#
_entry.id   AF-A0A9E5HUY3-F1
#
_cell.length_a   1.000
_cell.length_b   1.000
_cell.length_c   1.000
_cell.angle_alpha   90.00
_cell.angle_beta   90.00
_cell.angle_gamma   90.00
#
_symmetry.space_group_name_H-M   'P 1'
#
loop_
_entity.id
_entity.type
_entity.pdbx_description
1 polymer ?
#
loop_
_entity_poly.entity_id
_entity_poly.type
_entity_poly.pdbx_seq_one_letter_code
_entity_poly.pdbx_strand_id
1 'polypeptide(L)'
;MAENFGGSLNLIIWIVLTLGAIYYSYRCLFQTKAFNDQYGFGDQAIFITRFAGSQVGAGAIISVVLLFIGPAGAWAFVAYGWTQALIAAIFGYRTLNSEWASIEGVKPTAEGYIAPLAFLALYTILLFNMGDILYA
;
A
#
# COMPACT_ATOMS: atom_id res chain seq x y z
N MET A 1 21.96 0.20 9.78
CA MET A 1 20.59 0.18 9.21
C MET A 1 20.31 -1.15 8.54
N ALA A 2 21.02 -1.57 7.48
CA ALA A 2 20.77 -2.85 6.81
C ALA A 2 20.75 -4.06 7.76
N GLU A 3 21.65 -4.13 8.74
CA GLU A 3 21.67 -5.20 9.76
C GLU A 3 20.38 -5.25 10.59
N ASN A 4 19.81 -4.09 10.96
CA ASN A 4 18.53 -4.01 11.70
C ASN A 4 17.34 -4.56 10.89
N PHE A 5 17.48 -4.68 9.57
CA PHE A 5 16.48 -5.26 8.68
C PHE A 5 16.85 -6.71 8.27
N GLY A 6 17.89 -7.30 8.84
CA GLY A 6 18.35 -8.64 8.46
C GLY A 6 19.01 -8.71 7.08
N GLY A 7 19.51 -7.57 6.58
CA GLY A 7 20.26 -7.49 5.32
C GLY A 7 19.75 -6.40 4.36
N SER A 8 20.57 -6.08 3.36
CA SER A 8 20.29 -5.00 2.41
C SER A 8 19.06 -5.26 1.54
N LEU A 9 18.78 -6.51 1.17
CA LEU A 9 17.59 -6.87 0.39
C LEU A 9 16.30 -6.44 1.11
N ASN A 10 16.18 -6.80 2.39
CA ASN A 10 15.01 -6.49 3.19
C ASN A 10 14.86 -4.99 3.41
N LEU A 11 15.97 -4.27 3.63
CA LEU A 11 15.97 -2.81 3.71
C LEU A 11 15.48 -2.15 2.41
N ILE A 12 15.95 -2.63 1.26
CA ILE A 12 15.52 -2.12 -0.06
C ILE A 12 14.01 -2.35 -0.24
N ILE A 13 13.53 -3.55 0.06
CA ILE A 13 12.10 -3.88 -0.03
C ILE A 13 11.27 -2.98 0.88
N TRP A 14 11.73 -2.76 2.12
CA TRP A 14 11.07 -1.85 3.05
C TRP A 14 10.97 -0.44 2.46
N ILE A 15 12.07 0.10 1.94
CA ILE A 15 12.10 1.43 1.32
C ILE A 15 11.14 1.51 0.12
N VAL A 16 11.10 0.49 -0.73
CA VAL A 16 10.16 0.44 -1.88
C VAL A 16 8.71 0.49 -1.41
N LEU A 17 8.35 -0.28 -0.38
CA LEU A 17 7.02 -0.26 0.22
C LEU A 17 6.70 1.11 0.84
N THR A 18 7.66 1.71 1.56
CA THR A 18 7.52 3.06 2.13
C THR A 18 7.28 4.10 1.04
N LEU A 19 8.06 4.08 -0.03
CA LEU A 19 7.92 5.02 -1.15
C LEU A 19 6.59 4.84 -1.87
N GLY A 20 6.14 3.60 -2.07
CA GLY A 20 4.81 3.30 -2.61
C GLY A 20 3.70 3.90 -1.74
N ALA A 21 3.77 3.70 -0.42
CA ALA A 21 2.80 4.27 0.52
C ALA A 21 2.82 5.80 0.53
N ILE A 22 3.99 6.43 0.53
CA ILE A 22 4.14 7.90 0.43
C ILE A 22 3.51 8.40 -0.87
N TYR A 23 3.83 7.76 -2.00
CA TYR A 23 3.30 8.17 -3.30
C TYR A 23 1.77 8.09 -3.34
N TYR A 24 1.17 6.95 -3.00
CA TYR A 24 -0.29 6.79 -3.06
C TYR A 24 -1.01 7.66 -2.04
N SER A 25 -0.50 7.78 -0.81
CA SER A 25 -1.09 8.69 0.17
C SER A 25 -1.02 10.15 -0.26
N TYR A 26 0.11 10.59 -0.84
CA TYR A 26 0.26 11.95 -1.37
C TYR A 26 -0.74 12.22 -2.50
N ARG A 27 -0.85 11.29 -3.46
CA ARG A 27 -1.82 11.37 -4.56
C ARG A 27 -3.26 11.47 -4.04
N CYS A 28 -3.62 10.65 -3.06
CA CYS A 28 -4.97 10.64 -2.48
C CYS A 28 -5.29 11.86 -1.62
N LEU A 29 -4.32 12.41 -0.88
CA LEU A 29 -4.56 13.48 0.10
C LEU A 29 -4.38 14.90 -0.48
N PHE A 30 -3.32 15.10 -1.27
CA PHE A 30 -2.93 16.43 -1.76
C PHE A 30 -3.24 16.63 -3.25
N GLN A 31 -3.28 15.56 -4.03
CA GLN A 31 -3.65 15.59 -5.46
C GLN A 31 -4.97 14.86 -5.73
N THR A 32 -5.88 14.84 -4.76
CA THR A 32 -7.10 14.02 -4.78
C THR A 32 -7.89 14.14 -6.07
N LYS A 33 -8.12 15.37 -6.55
CA LYS A 33 -8.91 15.59 -7.77
C LYS A 33 -8.25 14.94 -8.99
N ALA A 34 -6.95 15.20 -9.19
CA ALA A 34 -6.20 14.61 -10.30
C ALA A 34 -6.14 13.08 -10.20
N PHE A 35 -6.06 12.53 -8.98
CA PHE A 35 -6.14 11.08 -8.76
C PHE A 35 -7.52 10.53 -9.14
N ASN A 36 -8.62 11.15 -8.70
CA ASN A 36 -9.97 10.72 -9.09
C ASN A 36 -10.21 10.82 -10.61
N ASP A 37 -9.73 11.90 -11.24
CA ASP A 37 -9.86 12.11 -12.69
C ASP A 37 -9.09 11.06 -13.51
N GLN A 38 -7.97 10.54 -12.98
CA GLN A 38 -7.20 9.46 -13.59
C GLN A 38 -8.03 8.17 -13.74
N TYR A 39 -8.84 7.84 -12.74
CA TYR A 39 -9.65 6.60 -12.71
C TYR A 39 -11.13 6.81 -13.05
N GLY A 40 -11.56 8.07 -13.23
CA GLY A 40 -12.96 8.38 -13.54
C GLY A 40 -13.91 8.23 -12.35
N PHE A 41 -13.43 8.42 -11.11
CA PHE A 41 -14.27 8.29 -9.91
C PHE A 41 -15.25 9.44 -9.69
N GLY A 42 -15.04 10.57 -10.37
CA GLY A 42 -15.80 11.80 -10.17
C GLY A 42 -15.47 12.53 -8.86
N ASP A 43 -15.99 13.76 -8.74
CA ASP A 43 -15.70 14.62 -7.58
C ASP A 43 -16.41 14.15 -6.30
N GLN A 44 -17.51 13.40 -6.42
CA GLN A 44 -18.22 12.83 -5.25
C GLN A 44 -17.37 11.82 -4.49
N ALA A 45 -16.40 11.18 -5.15
CA ALA A 45 -15.47 10.25 -4.52
C ALA A 45 -14.33 10.94 -3.75
N ILE A 46 -14.20 12.28 -3.78
CA ILE A 46 -13.08 12.99 -3.12
C ILE A 46 -12.97 12.64 -1.64
N PHE A 47 -14.11 12.55 -0.94
CA PHE A 47 -14.12 12.23 0.48
C PHE A 47 -13.58 10.82 0.75
N ILE A 48 -14.08 9.81 0.02
CA ILE A 48 -13.64 8.42 0.22
C ILE A 48 -12.19 8.21 -0.23
N THR A 49 -11.73 8.90 -1.29
CA THR A 49 -10.32 8.86 -1.72
C THR A 49 -9.41 9.42 -0.64
N ARG A 50 -9.76 10.54 -0.01
CA ARG A 50 -8.97 11.10 1.11
C ARG A 50 -9.02 10.20 2.34
N PHE A 51 -10.16 9.58 2.62
CA PHE A 51 -10.29 8.61 3.70
C PHE A 51 -9.35 7.41 3.47
N ALA A 52 -9.33 6.82 2.27
CA ALA A 52 -8.38 5.77 1.93
C ALA A 52 -6.93 6.27 2.02
N GLY A 53 -6.65 7.47 1.51
CA GLY A 53 -5.35 8.12 1.57
C GLY A 53 -4.83 8.33 3.00
N SER A 54 -5.70 8.59 3.98
CA SER A 54 -5.29 8.77 5.38
C SER A 54 -4.80 7.48 6.02
N GLN A 55 -5.40 6.34 5.66
CA GLN A 55 -4.95 5.02 6.13
C GLN A 55 -3.57 4.68 5.56
N VAL A 56 -3.38 4.87 4.25
CA VAL A 56 -2.08 4.65 3.59
C VAL A 56 -1.03 5.63 4.13
N GLY A 57 -1.41 6.89 4.37
CA GLY A 57 -0.53 7.91 4.94
C GLY A 57 -0.09 7.60 6.36
N ALA A 58 -0.97 7.09 7.21
CA ALA A 58 -0.60 6.60 8.54
C ALA A 58 0.42 5.46 8.44
N GLY A 59 0.21 4.51 7.53
CA GLY A 59 1.17 3.45 7.24
C GLY A 59 2.53 3.98 6.78
N ALA A 60 2.54 4.96 5.87
CA ALA A 60 3.75 5.61 5.39
C ALA A 60 4.56 6.27 6.53
N ILE A 61 3.89 7.04 7.41
CA ILE A 61 4.53 7.71 8.54
C ILE A 61 5.17 6.69 9.49
N ILE A 62 4.42 5.65 9.87
CA ILE A 62 4.92 4.59 10.77
C ILE A 62 6.11 3.86 10.11
N SER A 63 6.02 3.54 8.81
CA SER A 63 7.09 2.91 8.05
C SER A 63 8.38 3.75 8.03
N VAL A 64 8.25 5.07 7.89
CA VAL A 64 9.39 6.01 7.97
C VAL A 64 9.98 6.04 9.37
N VAL A 65 9.17 6.08 10.43
CA VAL A 65 9.66 6.02 11.82
C VAL A 65 10.47 4.75 12.05
N LEU A 66 9.96 3.59 11.61
CA LEU A 66 10.62 2.29 11.75
C LEU A 66 11.95 2.18 10.97
N LEU A 67 12.16 2.97 9.90
CA LEU A 67 13.48 3.07 9.26
C LEU A 67 14.56 3.61 10.22
N PHE A 68 14.18 4.52 11.13
CA PHE A 68 15.11 5.15 12.07
C PHE A 68 15.24 4.38 13.38
N ILE A 69 14.12 3.90 13.94
CA ILE A 69 14.13 3.23 15.26
C ILE A 69 14.36 1.71 15.16
N GLY A 70 14.25 1.14 13.96
CA GLY A 70 14.36 -0.29 13.71
C GLY A 70 13.00 -1.01 13.70
N PRO A 71 12.88 -2.15 12.99
CA PRO A 71 11.63 -2.87 12.81
C PRO A 71 11.39 -3.97 13.87
N ALA A 72 12.21 -4.06 14.91
CA ALA A 72 12.09 -5.10 15.93
C ALA A 72 10.71 -5.08 16.61
N GLY A 73 10.04 -6.23 16.69
CA GLY A 73 8.69 -6.36 17.25
C GLY A 73 7.56 -5.79 16.37
N ALA A 74 7.86 -5.28 15.18
CA ALA A 74 6.88 -4.62 14.30
C ALA A 74 6.06 -5.58 13.43
N TRP A 75 5.98 -6.88 13.77
CA TRP A 75 5.29 -7.88 12.94
C TRP A 75 3.85 -7.48 12.59
N ALA A 76 3.09 -6.92 13.54
CA ALA A 76 1.69 -6.58 13.34
C ALA A 76 1.51 -5.50 12.27
N PHE A 77 2.47 -4.56 12.16
CA PHE A 77 2.48 -3.55 11.11
C PHE A 77 2.70 -4.17 9.72
N VAL A 78 3.70 -5.05 9.60
CA VAL A 78 4.01 -5.74 8.33
C VAL A 78 2.88 -6.69 7.93
N ALA A 79 2.32 -7.43 8.88
CA ALA A 79 1.19 -8.32 8.67
C ALA A 79 -0.10 -7.56 8.30
N TYR A 80 -0.33 -6.37 8.88
CA TYR A 80 -1.42 -5.50 8.46
C TYR A 80 -1.24 -5.05 7.00
N GLY A 81 -0.05 -4.59 6.62
CA GLY A 81 0.27 -4.23 5.24
C GLY A 81 0.05 -5.38 4.26
N TRP A 82 0.50 -6.59 4.62
CA TRP A 82 0.25 -7.81 3.86
C TRP A 82 -1.25 -8.09 3.69
N THR A 83 -2.00 -8.04 4.79
CA THR A 83 -3.44 -8.36 4.82
C THR A 83 -4.23 -7.33 4.00
N GLN A 84 -3.92 -6.05 4.15
CA GLN A 84 -4.52 -4.97 3.39
C GLN A 84 -4.26 -5.14 1.89
N ALA A 85 -3.02 -5.49 1.50
CA ALA A 85 -2.66 -5.75 0.11
C ALA A 85 -3.42 -6.94 -0.49
N LEU A 86 -3.59 -8.04 0.27
CA LEU A 86 -4.38 -9.20 -0.17
C LEU A 86 -5.84 -8.83 -0.41
N ILE A 87 -6.46 -8.15 0.56
CA ILE A 87 -7.85 -7.71 0.47
C ILE A 87 -8.02 -6.76 -0.73
N ALA A 88 -7.13 -5.78 -0.88
CA ALA A 88 -7.17 -4.84 -2.00
C ALA A 88 -7.02 -5.54 -3.35
N ALA A 89 -6.13 -6.55 -3.49
CA ALA A 89 -6.00 -7.32 -4.71
C ALA A 89 -7.30 -8.05 -5.07
N ILE A 90 -7.91 -8.75 -4.10
CA ILE A 90 -9.14 -9.52 -4.33
C ILE A 90 -10.30 -8.59 -4.72
N PHE A 91 -10.54 -7.54 -3.93
CA PHE A 91 -11.67 -6.65 -4.19
C PHE A 91 -11.44 -5.75 -5.40
N GLY A 92 -10.21 -5.32 -5.66
CA GLY A 92 -9.85 -4.60 -6.89
C GLY A 92 -10.11 -5.43 -8.14
N TYR A 93 -9.70 -6.70 -8.13
CA TYR A 93 -9.99 -7.63 -9.24
C TYR A 93 -11.49 -7.82 -9.42
N ARG A 94 -12.24 -8.03 -8.34
CA ARG A 94 -13.71 -8.18 -8.39
C ARG A 94 -14.40 -6.94 -8.93
N THR A 95 -14.00 -5.74 -8.51
CA THR A 95 -14.56 -4.48 -9.03
C THR A 95 -14.31 -4.34 -10.53
N LEU A 96 -13.10 -4.63 -10.99
CA LEU A 96 -12.76 -4.55 -12.41
C LEU A 96 -13.49 -5.60 -13.27
N ASN A 97 -13.87 -6.74 -12.70
CA ASN A 97 -14.60 -7.82 -13.37
C ASN A 97 -16.09 -7.82 -13.02
N SER A 98 -16.69 -6.64 -12.89
CA SER A 98 -18.10 -6.49 -12.53
C SER A 98 -18.75 -5.32 -13.29
N GLU A 99 -20.06 -5.13 -13.11
CA GLU A 99 -20.81 -4.03 -13.70
C GLU A 99 -20.25 -2.63 -13.35
N TRP A 100 -19.55 -2.50 -12.21
CA TRP A 100 -18.93 -1.24 -11.78
C TRP A 100 -17.84 -0.75 -12.73
N ALA A 101 -17.19 -1.64 -13.48
CA ALA A 101 -16.18 -1.28 -14.48
C ALA A 101 -16.78 -0.72 -15.78
N SER A 102 -18.07 -0.93 -16.00
CA SER A 102 -18.78 -0.52 -17.22
C SER A 102 -19.60 0.77 -17.05
N ILE A 103 -19.53 1.41 -15.88
CA ILE A 103 -20.21 2.69 -15.63
C ILE A 103 -19.61 3.78 -16.52
N GLU A 104 -20.47 4.59 -17.15
CA GLU A 104 -20.04 5.69 -18.01
C GLU A 104 -19.10 6.65 -17.24
N GLY A 105 -17.95 6.95 -17.86
CA GLY A 105 -16.93 7.84 -17.28
C GLY A 105 -15.90 7.16 -16.38
N VAL A 106 -16.14 5.93 -15.91
CA VAL A 106 -15.12 5.14 -15.19
C VAL A 106 -14.01 4.71 -16.16
N LYS A 107 -12.76 4.72 -15.69
CA LYS A 107 -11.58 4.30 -16.45
C LYS A 107 -10.94 3.08 -15.78
N PRO A 108 -11.40 1.86 -16.11
CA PRO A 108 -10.89 0.64 -15.50
C PRO A 108 -9.40 0.47 -15.80
N THR A 109 -8.63 0.15 -14.76
CA THR A 109 -7.20 -0.11 -14.90
C THR A 109 -6.76 -1.22 -13.96
N ALA A 110 -6.00 -2.16 -14.52
CA ALA A 110 -5.49 -3.31 -13.80
C ALA A 110 -4.58 -2.92 -12.62
N GLU A 111 -4.09 -1.67 -12.57
CA GLU A 111 -3.36 -1.11 -11.42
C GLU A 111 -4.08 -1.38 -10.09
N GLY A 112 -5.42 -1.32 -10.08
CA GLY A 112 -6.24 -1.51 -8.89
C GLY A 112 -6.10 -2.87 -8.19
N TYR A 113 -5.54 -3.89 -8.85
CA TYR A 113 -5.18 -5.16 -8.23
C TYR A 113 -3.74 -5.61 -8.48
N ILE A 114 -3.09 -5.15 -9.56
CA ILE A 114 -1.68 -5.46 -9.83
C ILE A 114 -0.75 -4.81 -8.81
N ALA A 115 -0.95 -3.53 -8.47
CA ALA A 115 -0.11 -2.86 -7.48
C ALA A 115 -0.26 -3.51 -6.08
N PRO A 116 -1.48 -3.80 -5.58
CA PRO A 116 -1.66 -4.60 -4.37
C PRO A 116 -0.97 -5.98 -4.40
N LEU A 117 -1.00 -6.71 -5.54
CA LEU A 117 -0.30 -7.99 -5.66
C LEU A 117 1.23 -7.85 -5.54
N ALA A 118 1.80 -6.78 -6.12
CA ALA A 118 3.22 -6.49 -5.97
C ALA A 118 3.57 -6.20 -4.50
N PHE A 119 2.77 -5.38 -3.81
CA PHE A 119 2.97 -5.10 -2.38
C PHE A 119 2.81 -6.36 -1.52
N LEU A 120 1.83 -7.21 -1.83
CA LEU A 120 1.63 -8.49 -1.16
C LEU A 120 2.88 -9.38 -1.25
N ALA A 121 3.48 -9.50 -2.44
CA ALA A 121 4.69 -10.28 -2.64
C ALA A 121 5.88 -9.71 -1.83
N LEU A 122 6.04 -8.38 -1.83
CA LEU A 122 7.10 -7.72 -1.07
C LEU A 122 6.92 -7.89 0.45
N TYR A 123 5.71 -7.70 0.98
CA TYR A 123 5.42 -7.96 2.39
C TYR A 123 5.63 -9.43 2.76
N THR A 124 5.31 -10.35 1.85
CA THR A 124 5.57 -11.79 2.05
C THR A 124 7.06 -12.02 2.28
N ILE A 125 7.91 -11.47 1.42
CA ILE A 125 9.37 -11.59 1.56
C ILE A 125 9.83 -11.04 2.92
N LEU A 126 9.32 -9.89 3.35
CA LEU A 126 9.68 -9.32 4.66
C LEU A 126 9.26 -10.21 5.83
N LEU A 127 8.02 -10.72 5.83
CA LEU A 127 7.52 -11.58 6.91
C LEU A 127 8.34 -12.87 7.04
N PHE A 128 8.77 -13.46 5.93
CA PHE A 128 9.61 -14.67 5.95
C PHE A 128 11.07 -14.38 6.30
N ASN A 129 11.70 -13.39 5.64
CA ASN A 129 13.13 -13.13 5.80
C ASN A 129 13.48 -12.41 7.10
N MET A 130 12.57 -11.62 7.67
CA MET A 130 12.81 -10.85 8.88
C MET A 130 12.12 -11.45 10.11
N GLY A 131 11.73 -12.73 10.08
CA GLY A 131 10.96 -13.36 11.15
C GLY A 131 11.57 -13.14 12.54
N ASP A 132 12.85 -13.47 12.73
CA ASP A 132 13.55 -13.32 14.02
C ASP A 132 13.61 -11.87 14.53
N ILE A 133 13.41 -10.88 13.67
CA ILE A 133 13.42 -9.45 14.02
C ILE A 133 11.99 -8.97 14.28
N LEU A 134 11.08 -9.25 13.36
CA LEU A 134 9.70 -8.76 13.43
C LEU A 134 8.92 -9.36 14.61
N TYR A 135 9.19 -10.63 14.94
CA TYR A 135 8.50 -11.37 16.00
C TYR A 135 9.22 -11.33 17.36
N ALA A 136 10.34 -10.60 17.46
CA ALA A 136 11.10 -10.41 18.69
C ALA A 136 10.34 -9.61 19.77
#